data_AF-A0AAV7C119-F1
#
_entry.id   AF-A0AAV7C119-F1
#
_cell.length_a   1.000
_cell.length_b   1.000
_cell.length_c   1.000
_cell.angle_alpha   90.00
_cell.angle_beta   90.00
_cell.angle_gamma   90.00
#
_symmetry.space_group_name_H-M   'P 1'
#
loop_
_entity.id
_entity.type
_entity.pdbx_description
1 polymer ?
#
loop_
_entity_poly.entity_id
_entity_poly.type
_entity_poly.pdbx_seq_one_letter_code
_entity_poly.pdbx_strand_id
1 'polypeptide(L)'
;MVNMEISAMDCRTLRALLADRAQQCLVLDCRSFFSFSSSHIMGSSNVRFSTIVKRRAKGSMGLEHIIPNEEQRCRLIAGLYEAVVLLDDRTCELEPLRKDSTMMLAVSALCRDPRGSRIFFLKGGYEAFSAECPEFCNKCSPPVGLSLPLSASSVPDSADSNCTPCGTPLYDQGGPVEILPFLYLGSAYHASRKDMLDTLGITALINVSANCPNHFEGHYQYKSIPVEDSHKADISSWFNEAIDFIGKYLFIQWKVAHYRSE
;
A
#
# COMPACT_ATOMS: atom_id res chain seq x y z
N MET A 1 2.31 3.98 35.07
CA MET A 1 1.67 4.22 33.75
C MET A 1 2.12 5.60 33.33
N VAL A 2 3.07 5.70 32.40
CA VAL A 2 3.54 7.01 31.93
C VAL A 2 2.39 7.60 31.12
N ASN A 3 1.76 8.65 31.64
CA ASN A 3 0.78 9.43 30.86
C ASN A 3 1.56 10.08 29.73
N MET A 4 1.54 9.45 28.56
CA MET A 4 2.12 10.05 27.37
C MET A 4 1.10 11.02 26.79
N GLU A 5 1.41 12.30 26.88
CA GLU A 5 0.54 13.38 26.44
C GLU A 5 0.67 13.52 24.92
N ILE A 6 -0.36 13.10 24.19
CA ILE A 6 -0.40 13.23 22.73
C ILE A 6 -0.89 14.62 22.41
N SER A 7 -0.06 15.41 21.73
CA SER A 7 -0.40 16.79 21.40
C SER A 7 -0.90 16.90 19.97
N ALA A 8 -1.73 17.90 19.72
CA ALA A 8 -2.20 18.21 18.38
C ALA A 8 -1.17 19.10 17.66
N MET A 9 -0.87 18.81 16.40
CA MET A 9 0.04 19.58 15.55
C MET A 9 -0.71 20.12 14.33
N ASP A 10 -0.50 21.39 14.01
CA ASP A 10 -1.13 22.03 12.84
C ASP A 10 -0.24 21.89 11.59
N CYS A 11 -0.85 21.97 10.40
CA CYS A 11 -0.19 21.77 9.10
C CYS A 11 1.07 22.64 8.93
N ARG A 12 1.00 23.92 9.32
CA ARG A 12 2.12 24.87 9.20
C ARG A 12 3.35 24.46 10.02
N THR A 13 3.12 23.91 11.21
CA THR A 13 4.18 23.44 12.11
C THR A 13 4.83 22.20 11.54
N LEU A 14 4.03 21.25 11.05
CA LEU A 14 4.56 20.06 10.38
C LEU A 14 5.37 20.43 9.13
N ARG A 15 4.88 21.36 8.31
CA ARG A 15 5.59 21.87 7.12
C ARG A 15 6.97 22.43 7.48
N ALA A 16 7.05 23.26 8.52
CA ALA A 16 8.34 23.81 8.98
C ALA A 16 9.30 22.70 9.46
N LEU A 17 8.79 21.72 10.20
CA LEU A 17 9.59 20.56 10.64
C LEU A 17 10.11 19.73 9.46
N LEU A 18 9.29 19.51 8.43
CA LEU A 18 9.69 18.78 7.23
C LEU A 18 10.69 19.58 6.37
N ALA A 19 10.60 20.90 6.35
CA ALA A 19 11.54 21.75 5.61
C ALA A 19 12.93 21.80 6.28
N ASP A 20 12.98 22.01 7.61
CA ASP A 20 14.22 22.30 8.31
C ASP A 20 14.87 21.07 8.95
N ARG A 21 14.05 20.10 9.37
CA ARG A 21 14.45 18.99 10.26
C ARG A 21 13.80 17.66 9.89
N ALA A 22 13.60 17.39 8.59
CA ALA A 22 12.96 16.16 8.11
C ALA A 22 13.52 14.88 8.76
N GLN A 23 14.83 14.81 8.96
CA GLN A 23 15.49 13.63 9.54
C GLN A 23 15.17 13.42 11.03
N GLN A 24 14.69 14.43 11.74
CA GLN A 24 14.32 14.34 13.15
C GLN A 24 12.81 14.14 13.35
N CYS A 25 12.05 14.03 12.25
CA CYS A 25 10.61 13.81 12.26
C CYS A 25 10.26 12.47 11.60
N LEU A 26 9.47 11.66 12.30
CA LEU A 26 8.87 10.44 11.72
C LEU A 26 7.38 10.67 11.50
N VAL A 27 6.93 10.58 10.25
CA VAL A 27 5.52 10.73 9.90
C VAL A 27 4.90 9.36 9.64
N LEU A 28 3.85 9.02 10.38
CA LEU A 28 3.12 7.76 10.31
C LEU A 28 1.71 7.98 9.74
N ASP A 29 1.49 7.50 8.53
CA ASP A 29 0.20 7.61 7.84
C ASP A 29 -0.71 6.43 8.21
N CYS A 30 -1.75 6.74 8.99
CA CYS A 30 -2.72 5.77 9.51
C CYS A 30 -3.89 5.51 8.56
N ARG A 31 -3.89 6.09 7.36
CA ARG A 31 -4.92 5.85 6.35
C ARG A 31 -4.77 4.48 5.71
N SER A 32 -5.77 4.12 4.90
CA SER A 32 -5.72 2.89 4.12
C SER A 32 -4.49 2.89 3.20
N PHE A 33 -3.96 1.69 2.93
CA PHE A 33 -2.86 1.53 1.97
C PHE A 33 -3.18 2.14 0.61
N PHE A 34 -4.43 2.05 0.16
CA PHE A 34 -4.87 2.63 -1.12
C PHE A 34 -4.82 4.16 -1.10
N SER A 35 -5.30 4.79 -0.02
CA SER A 35 -5.24 6.25 0.15
C SER A 35 -3.79 6.74 0.18
N PHE A 36 -2.93 6.05 0.94
CA PHE A 36 -1.50 6.35 1.01
C PHE A 36 -0.80 6.18 -0.34
N SER A 37 -1.06 5.06 -1.02
CA SER A 37 -0.44 4.74 -2.31
C SER A 37 -0.85 5.73 -3.40
N SER A 38 -2.05 6.29 -3.33
CA SER A 38 -2.50 7.31 -4.28
C SER A 38 -1.82 8.66 -4.03
N SER A 39 -1.72 9.07 -2.76
CA SER A 39 -1.09 10.34 -2.40
C SER A 39 -0.72 10.35 -0.92
N HIS A 40 0.49 10.76 -0.55
CA HIS A 40 0.95 10.81 0.85
C HIS A 40 2.00 11.91 1.08
N ILE A 41 2.31 12.23 2.34
CA ILE A 41 3.36 13.21 2.69
C ILE A 41 4.73 12.61 2.38
N MET A 42 5.65 13.38 1.79
CA MET A 42 7.00 12.93 1.49
C MET A 42 7.72 12.39 2.74
N GLY A 43 8.35 11.22 2.60
CA GLY A 43 9.07 10.56 3.69
C GLY A 43 8.18 9.93 4.77
N SER A 44 6.84 9.99 4.63
CA SER A 44 5.93 9.31 5.54
C SER A 44 5.89 7.80 5.29
N SER A 45 5.57 7.06 6.35
CA SER A 45 5.43 5.60 6.32
C SER A 45 4.00 5.19 6.60
N ASN A 46 3.41 4.38 5.72
CA ASN A 46 2.09 3.81 5.96
C ASN A 46 2.14 2.80 7.09
N VAL A 47 1.21 2.95 8.02
CA VAL A 47 1.08 2.06 9.16
C VAL A 47 0.30 0.80 8.74
N ARG A 48 0.95 -0.37 8.77
CA ARG A 48 0.38 -1.62 8.25
C ARG A 48 -0.62 -2.26 9.21
N PHE A 49 -1.87 -1.84 9.11
CA PHE A 49 -2.99 -2.42 9.85
C PHE A 49 -4.00 -3.08 8.91
N SER A 50 -3.75 -4.33 8.51
CA SER A 50 -4.81 -5.16 7.92
C SER A 50 -5.56 -5.93 9.00
N THR A 51 -6.82 -6.30 8.71
CA THR A 51 -7.64 -7.14 9.61
C THR A 51 -6.94 -8.46 9.94
N ILE A 52 -6.12 -8.98 9.03
CA ILE A 52 -5.34 -10.21 9.25
C ILE A 52 -4.19 -9.97 10.23
N VAL A 53 -3.49 -8.85 10.14
CA VAL A 53 -2.41 -8.48 11.09
C VAL A 53 -3.01 -8.28 12.48
N LYS A 54 -4.15 -7.58 12.59
CA LYS A 54 -4.87 -7.40 13.87
C LYS A 54 -5.26 -8.74 14.51
N ARG A 55 -5.77 -9.69 13.72
CA ARG A 55 -6.11 -11.05 14.22
C ARG A 55 -4.87 -11.83 14.66
N ARG A 56 -3.76 -11.75 13.91
CA ARG A 56 -2.51 -12.47 14.22
C ARG A 56 -1.83 -11.92 15.48
N ALA A 57 -1.91 -10.62 15.72
CA ALA A 57 -1.29 -9.95 16.87
C ALA A 57 -2.03 -10.13 18.20
N LYS A 58 -3.13 -10.89 18.26
CA LYS A 58 -3.91 -11.19 19.49
C LYS A 58 -4.22 -9.95 20.36
N GLY A 59 -4.43 -8.79 19.75
CA GLY A 59 -4.77 -7.53 20.45
C GLY A 59 -3.59 -6.71 21.00
N SER A 60 -2.34 -7.13 20.77
CA SER A 60 -1.14 -6.40 21.19
C SER A 60 -0.16 -6.27 20.03
N MET A 61 0.04 -5.04 19.55
CA MET A 61 0.92 -4.75 18.41
C MET A 61 2.28 -4.24 18.89
N GLY A 62 3.36 -4.80 18.35
CA GLY A 62 4.71 -4.27 18.51
C GLY A 62 5.05 -3.19 17.48
N LEU A 63 6.18 -2.50 17.67
CA LEU A 63 6.66 -1.45 16.77
C LEU A 63 6.92 -1.97 15.35
N GLU A 64 7.28 -3.23 15.19
CA GLU A 64 7.51 -3.90 13.91
C GLU A 64 6.27 -3.94 13.00
N HIS A 65 5.07 -3.86 13.58
CA HIS A 65 3.83 -3.82 12.81
C HIS A 65 3.44 -2.40 12.37
N ILE A 66 3.85 -1.40 13.13
CA ILE A 66 3.53 0.01 12.89
C ILE A 66 4.58 0.65 11.99
N ILE A 67 5.83 0.24 12.18
CA ILE A 67 7.00 0.73 11.47
C ILE A 67 7.68 -0.48 10.82
N PRO A 68 7.20 -0.90 9.64
CA PRO A 68 7.75 -2.05 8.94
C PRO A 68 9.18 -1.81 8.43
N ASN A 69 9.57 -0.56 8.23
CA ASN A 69 10.93 -0.20 7.85
C ASN A 69 11.86 -0.37 9.08
N GLU A 70 12.80 -1.31 8.97
CA GLU A 70 13.74 -1.62 10.04
C GLU A 70 14.65 -0.44 10.41
N GLU A 71 15.13 0.32 9.43
CA GLU A 71 15.98 1.49 9.67
C GLU A 71 15.23 2.55 10.49
N GLN A 72 14.02 2.93 10.07
CA GLN A 72 13.18 3.87 10.81
C GLN A 72 12.87 3.38 12.23
N ARG A 73 12.61 2.07 12.39
CA ARG A 73 12.38 1.45 13.69
C ARG A 73 13.63 1.52 14.57
N CYS A 74 14.81 1.19 14.04
CA CYS A 74 16.08 1.32 14.75
C CYS A 74 16.36 2.77 15.16
N ARG A 75 16.09 3.74 14.27
CA ARG A 75 16.26 5.17 14.56
C ARG A 75 15.30 5.67 15.65
N LEU A 76 14.06 5.20 15.65
CA LEU A 76 13.11 5.49 16.72
C LEU A 76 13.57 4.91 18.05
N ILE A 77 14.02 3.65 18.06
CA ILE A 77 14.53 2.99 19.27
C ILE A 77 15.78 3.71 19.81
N ALA A 78 16.64 4.21 18.92
CA ALA A 78 17.81 5.00 19.25
C ALA A 78 17.51 6.44 19.69
N GLY A 79 16.24 6.87 19.70
CA GLY A 79 15.84 8.22 20.12
C GLY A 79 16.25 9.32 19.14
N LEU A 80 16.47 8.98 17.87
CA LEU A 80 16.93 9.94 16.85
C LEU A 80 15.79 10.82 16.29
N TYR A 81 14.54 10.50 16.63
CA TYR A 81 13.37 11.31 16.28
C TYR A 81 12.96 12.19 17.46
N GLU A 82 12.92 13.50 17.24
CA GLU A 82 12.41 14.48 18.20
C GLU A 82 10.87 14.46 18.23
N ALA A 83 10.26 14.21 17.06
CA ALA A 83 8.82 14.17 16.88
C ALA A 83 8.38 12.94 16.07
N VAL A 84 7.32 12.28 16.53
CA VAL A 84 6.56 11.28 15.77
C VAL A 84 5.17 11.83 15.53
N VAL A 85 4.78 11.99 14.26
CA VAL A 85 3.52 12.61 13.85
C VAL A 85 2.63 11.56 13.20
N LEU A 86 1.47 11.31 13.79
CA LEU A 86 0.44 10.44 13.22
C LEU A 86 -0.60 11.26 12.46
N LEU A 87 -1.11 10.73 11.36
CA LEU A 87 -2.18 11.38 10.61
C LEU A 87 -3.16 10.35 10.06
N ASP A 88 -4.42 10.75 9.90
CA ASP A 88 -5.42 10.03 9.09
C ASP A 88 -5.95 10.95 7.98
N ASP A 89 -7.17 10.71 7.47
CA ASP A 89 -7.76 11.54 6.43
C ASP A 89 -8.13 12.94 6.91
N ARG A 90 -8.77 13.08 8.10
CA ARG A 90 -9.49 14.32 8.47
C ARG A 90 -9.70 14.58 9.97
N THR A 91 -9.05 13.83 10.86
CA THR A 91 -9.30 13.98 12.30
C THR A 91 -8.74 15.30 12.84
N CYS A 92 -9.58 16.03 13.56
CA CYS A 92 -9.21 17.31 14.19
C CYS A 92 -9.00 17.19 15.71
N GLU A 93 -9.59 16.18 16.35
CA GLU A 93 -9.54 15.97 17.80
C GLU A 93 -9.44 14.48 18.14
N LEU A 94 -8.68 14.14 19.19
CA LEU A 94 -8.43 12.76 19.64
C LEU A 94 -9.65 12.07 20.31
N GLU A 95 -10.66 12.84 20.71
CA GLU A 95 -11.66 12.45 21.71
C GLU A 95 -12.91 11.68 21.21
N PRO A 96 -12.99 11.24 19.93
CA PRO A 96 -13.80 10.06 19.68
C PRO A 96 -13.13 9.04 18.76
N LEU A 97 -11.79 8.89 18.81
CA LEU A 97 -11.20 7.77 18.09
C LEU A 97 -11.63 6.45 18.75
N ARG A 98 -12.26 5.59 17.95
CA ARG A 98 -12.53 4.21 18.33
C ARG A 98 -11.22 3.58 18.83
N LYS A 99 -11.30 2.91 19.99
CA LYS A 99 -10.16 2.19 20.61
C LYS A 99 -9.46 1.23 19.63
N ASP A 100 -10.18 0.73 18.62
CA ASP A 100 -9.68 -0.20 17.60
C ASP A 100 -9.21 0.47 16.29
N SER A 101 -9.24 1.80 16.22
CA SER A 101 -8.75 2.53 15.04
C SER A 101 -7.25 2.33 14.86
N THR A 102 -6.79 2.36 13.61
CA THR A 102 -5.37 2.24 13.25
C THR A 102 -4.51 3.24 14.02
N MET A 103 -4.98 4.48 14.14
CA MET A 103 -4.28 5.53 14.87
C MET A 103 -4.17 5.22 16.37
N MET A 104 -5.25 4.81 17.03
CA MET A 104 -5.21 4.47 18.47
C MET A 104 -4.34 3.26 18.77
N LEU A 105 -4.28 2.29 17.86
CA LEU A 105 -3.39 1.14 17.99
C LEU A 105 -1.91 1.55 17.79
N ALA A 106 -1.63 2.43 16.83
CA ALA A 106 -0.31 3.00 16.62
C ALA A 106 0.17 3.79 17.84
N VAL A 107 -0.68 4.68 18.34
CA VAL A 107 -0.49 5.40 19.61
C VAL A 107 -0.23 4.43 20.76
N SER A 108 -1.06 3.40 20.92
CA SER A 108 -0.94 2.46 22.05
C SER A 108 0.40 1.72 22.04
N ALA A 109 0.92 1.34 20.88
CA ALA A 109 2.23 0.69 20.79
C ALA A 109 3.38 1.67 21.05
N LEU A 110 3.27 2.91 20.54
CA LEU A 110 4.27 3.95 20.81
C LEU A 110 4.30 4.34 22.29
N CYS A 111 3.15 4.41 22.96
CA CYS A 111 3.04 4.69 24.39
C CYS A 111 3.60 3.57 25.28
N ARG A 112 3.65 2.33 24.79
CA ARG A 112 4.27 1.21 25.52
C ARG A 112 5.79 1.29 25.51
N ASP A 113 6.36 2.00 24.55
CA ASP A 113 7.79 2.18 24.43
C ASP A 113 8.18 3.66 24.25
N PRO A 114 8.04 4.48 25.32
CA PRO A 114 8.36 5.91 25.27
C PRO A 114 9.88 6.11 25.17
N ARG A 115 10.38 6.26 23.94
CA ARG A 115 11.83 6.44 23.63
C ARG A 115 12.27 7.91 23.58
N GLY A 116 11.59 8.80 24.31
CA GLY A 116 11.93 10.23 24.40
C GLY A 116 11.38 11.11 23.26
N SER A 117 10.81 10.51 22.21
CA SER A 117 10.15 11.26 21.13
C SER A 117 8.80 11.81 21.58
N ARG A 118 8.51 13.07 21.19
CA ARG A 118 7.18 13.67 21.40
C ARG A 118 6.22 13.15 20.34
N ILE A 119 5.02 12.76 20.75
CA ILE A 119 4.02 12.22 19.84
C ILE A 119 2.94 13.25 19.57
N PHE A 120 2.67 13.43 18.29
CA PHE A 120 1.67 14.35 17.80
C PHE A 120 0.67 13.65 16.89
N PHE A 121 -0.53 14.19 16.82
CA PHE A 121 -1.44 13.91 15.71
C PHE A 121 -1.61 15.18 14.86
N LEU A 122 -1.74 15.00 13.55
CA LEU A 122 -1.95 16.11 12.61
C LEU A 122 -3.42 16.52 12.58
N LYS A 123 -3.72 17.76 13.01
CA LYS A 123 -5.08 18.29 12.94
C LYS A 123 -5.52 18.47 11.49
N GLY A 124 -6.74 18.02 11.19
CA GLY A 124 -7.30 18.07 9.84
C GLY A 124 -6.76 16.98 8.91
N GLY A 125 -5.88 16.11 9.41
CA GLY A 125 -5.35 14.96 8.68
C GLY A 125 -4.62 15.31 7.38
N TYR A 126 -4.56 14.31 6.50
CA TYR A 126 -3.93 14.43 5.19
C TYR A 126 -4.68 15.42 4.29
N GLU A 127 -6.01 15.46 4.35
CA GLU A 127 -6.82 16.31 3.47
C GLU A 127 -6.45 17.78 3.64
N ALA A 128 -6.44 18.29 4.88
CA ALA A 128 -6.03 19.66 5.18
C ALA A 128 -4.57 19.92 4.79
N PHE A 129 -3.66 19.01 5.13
CA PHE A 129 -2.23 19.19 4.83
C PHE A 129 -1.95 19.22 3.33
N SER A 130 -2.60 18.33 2.56
CA SER A 130 -2.41 18.27 1.10
C SER A 130 -2.97 19.49 0.38
N ALA A 131 -4.00 20.13 0.93
CA ALA A 131 -4.55 21.38 0.42
C ALA A 131 -3.66 22.59 0.74
N GLU A 132 -3.08 22.64 1.94
CA GLU A 132 -2.21 23.74 2.38
C GLU A 132 -0.76 23.63 1.86
N CYS A 133 -0.24 22.41 1.72
CA CYS A 133 1.17 22.10 1.45
C CYS A 133 1.31 21.03 0.34
N PRO A 134 0.76 21.25 -0.87
CA PRO A 134 0.79 20.27 -1.95
C PRO A 134 2.22 19.89 -2.39
N GLU A 135 3.20 20.79 -2.23
CA GLU A 135 4.60 20.58 -2.56
C GLU A 135 5.30 19.57 -1.65
N PHE A 136 4.73 19.27 -0.48
CA PHE A 136 5.22 18.24 0.45
C PHE A 136 4.52 16.88 0.26
N CYS A 137 3.67 16.75 -0.76
CA CYS A 137 2.92 15.54 -1.04
C CYS A 137 3.42 14.83 -2.29
N ASN A 138 3.74 13.54 -2.17
CA ASN A 138 3.91 12.66 -3.32
C ASN A 138 2.54 12.24 -3.82
N LYS A 139 2.20 12.64 -5.04
CA LYS A 139 1.06 12.09 -5.79
C LYS A 139 1.61 11.00 -6.70
N CYS A 140 1.40 9.75 -6.32
CA CYS A 140 1.65 8.67 -7.26
C CYS A 140 0.47 8.66 -8.23
N SER A 141 0.72 8.77 -9.53
CA SER A 141 -0.32 8.44 -10.50
C SER A 141 -0.81 7.02 -10.18
N PRO A 142 -2.13 6.78 -10.01
CA PRO A 142 -2.61 5.42 -9.92
C PRO A 142 -2.07 4.68 -11.14
N PRO A 143 -1.57 3.44 -10.99
CA PRO A 143 -1.20 2.67 -12.16
C PRO A 143 -2.42 2.62 -13.09
N VAL A 144 -2.15 2.89 -14.36
CA VAL A 144 -3.19 3.08 -15.37
C VAL A 144 -3.98 1.77 -15.45
N GLY A 145 -5.24 1.77 -14.97
CA GLY A 145 -6.08 0.56 -14.93
C GLY A 145 -6.87 0.32 -13.65
N LEU A 146 -6.66 1.11 -12.58
CA LEU A 146 -7.43 1.01 -11.32
C LEU A 146 -8.68 1.90 -11.23
N SER A 147 -9.14 2.48 -12.33
CA SER A 147 -10.43 3.19 -12.36
C SER A 147 -11.59 2.19 -12.23
N LEU A 148 -11.82 1.74 -10.99
CA LEU A 148 -13.07 1.12 -10.57
C LEU A 148 -14.16 2.19 -10.71
N PRO A 149 -15.22 1.98 -11.51
CA PRO A 149 -16.37 2.87 -11.51
C PRO A 149 -17.14 2.64 -10.21
N LEU A 150 -16.72 3.31 -9.14
CA LEU A 150 -17.48 3.41 -7.90
C LEU A 150 -18.09 4.82 -7.82
N SER A 151 -19.29 4.89 -8.41
CA SER A 151 -20.40 5.75 -8.01
C SER A 151 -20.38 7.23 -8.43
N ALA A 152 -21.06 7.52 -9.55
CA ALA A 152 -21.89 8.72 -9.64
C ALA A 152 -23.06 8.47 -10.61
N SER A 153 -24.26 8.47 -10.05
CA SER A 153 -25.53 8.54 -10.77
C SER A 153 -25.52 9.68 -11.79
N SER A 154 -25.64 9.35 -13.07
CA SER A 154 -26.25 10.22 -14.07
C SER A 154 -26.62 9.40 -15.30
N VAL A 155 -27.92 9.16 -15.45
CA VAL A 155 -28.56 8.84 -16.73
C VAL A 155 -28.23 9.96 -17.73
N PRO A 156 -28.00 9.61 -19.00
CA PRO A 156 -29.04 9.90 -19.97
C PRO A 156 -29.30 8.78 -20.98
N ASP A 157 -30.54 8.78 -21.47
CA ASP A 157 -31.10 7.99 -22.56
C ASP A 157 -30.17 7.83 -23.78
N SER A 158 -29.97 6.58 -24.19
CA SER A 158 -29.96 6.21 -25.60
C SER A 158 -30.15 4.70 -25.73
N ALA A 159 -31.21 4.32 -26.44
CA ALA A 159 -31.62 2.96 -26.72
C ALA A 159 -30.59 2.19 -27.57
N ASP A 160 -30.73 0.86 -27.51
CA ASP A 160 -30.13 -0.18 -28.35
C ASP A 160 -28.75 -0.73 -27.94
N SER A 161 -28.77 -1.76 -27.08
CA SER A 161 -28.36 -3.12 -27.49
C SER A 161 -28.40 -4.08 -26.31
N ASN A 162 -29.18 -5.15 -26.48
CA ASN A 162 -29.19 -6.36 -25.66
C ASN A 162 -27.76 -6.89 -25.46
N CYS A 163 -27.34 -7.08 -24.20
CA CYS A 163 -26.63 -8.28 -23.71
C CYS A 163 -26.37 -8.13 -22.20
N THR A 164 -27.10 -8.90 -21.40
CA THR A 164 -26.83 -9.13 -19.99
C THR A 164 -25.44 -9.76 -19.83
N PRO A 165 -24.52 -9.26 -18.99
CA PRO A 165 -23.33 -10.03 -18.60
C PRO A 165 -23.74 -10.99 -17.49
N CYS A 166 -24.49 -12.04 -17.86
CA CYS A 166 -24.80 -13.14 -16.98
C CYS A 166 -23.63 -14.12 -17.01
N GLY A 167 -22.77 -14.10 -15.98
CA GLY A 167 -21.92 -15.26 -15.66
C GLY A 167 -20.48 -15.00 -15.20
N THR A 168 -19.88 -13.83 -15.47
CA THR A 168 -18.51 -13.56 -15.03
C THR A 168 -18.48 -12.83 -13.69
N PRO A 169 -17.73 -13.35 -12.69
CA PRO A 169 -17.49 -12.66 -11.42
C PRO A 169 -17.02 -11.22 -11.63
N LEU A 170 -17.34 -10.32 -10.71
CA LEU A 170 -17.03 -8.89 -10.84
C LEU A 170 -15.53 -8.61 -11.05
N TYR A 171 -14.65 -9.49 -10.56
CA TYR A 171 -13.19 -9.39 -10.72
C TYR A 171 -12.67 -9.90 -12.08
N ASP A 172 -13.52 -10.52 -12.90
CA ASP A 172 -13.24 -10.92 -14.28
C ASP A 172 -13.81 -9.90 -15.30
N GLN A 173 -14.41 -8.82 -14.82
CA GLN A 173 -14.93 -7.73 -15.66
C GLN A 173 -13.81 -6.72 -15.94
N GLY A 174 -13.08 -6.91 -17.05
CA GLY A 174 -11.99 -6.01 -17.48
C GLY A 174 -10.73 -6.74 -17.91
N GLY A 175 -9.60 -6.03 -17.92
CA GLY A 175 -8.27 -6.60 -18.10
C GLY A 175 -7.50 -6.66 -16.77
N PRO A 176 -6.32 -7.31 -16.74
CA PRO A 176 -5.39 -7.28 -15.62
C PRO A 176 -5.11 -5.86 -15.15
N VAL A 177 -5.00 -5.70 -13.84
CA VAL A 177 -4.70 -4.43 -13.20
C VAL A 177 -3.19 -4.26 -13.09
N GLU A 178 -2.62 -3.18 -13.63
CA GLU A 178 -1.23 -2.85 -13.36
C GLU A 178 -1.08 -2.41 -11.89
N ILE A 179 -0.17 -3.03 -11.14
CA ILE A 179 0.08 -2.71 -9.72
C ILE A 179 1.42 -2.00 -9.51
N LEU A 180 2.37 -2.23 -10.42
CA LEU A 180 3.63 -1.51 -10.59
C LEU A 180 3.94 -1.45 -12.08
N PRO A 181 4.79 -0.52 -12.55
CA PRO A 181 5.23 -0.50 -13.95
C PRO A 181 5.66 -1.91 -14.40
N PHE A 182 5.00 -2.44 -15.43
CA PHE A 182 5.25 -3.77 -16.00
C PHE A 182 4.88 -4.98 -15.11
N LEU A 183 4.14 -4.77 -14.01
CA LEU A 183 3.65 -5.83 -13.14
C LEU A 183 2.13 -5.75 -13.02
N TYR A 184 1.47 -6.79 -13.52
CA TYR A 184 0.00 -6.87 -13.57
C TYR A 184 -0.52 -7.94 -12.62
N LEU A 185 -1.65 -7.64 -11.98
CA LEU A 185 -2.44 -8.56 -11.17
C LEU A 185 -3.73 -8.91 -11.91
N GLY A 186 -3.96 -10.19 -12.15
CA GLY A 186 -5.15 -10.70 -12.85
C GLY A 186 -5.63 -12.02 -12.28
N SER A 187 -6.83 -12.43 -12.65
CA SER A 187 -7.40 -13.73 -12.31
C SER A 187 -6.88 -14.84 -13.24
N ALA A 188 -7.23 -16.09 -12.94
CA ALA A 188 -6.97 -17.22 -13.82
C ALA A 188 -7.61 -17.03 -15.21
N TYR A 189 -8.76 -16.32 -15.28
CA TYR A 189 -9.40 -15.99 -16.55
C TYR A 189 -8.47 -15.13 -17.41
N HIS A 190 -7.89 -14.05 -16.88
CA HIS A 190 -6.94 -13.24 -17.64
C HIS A 190 -5.68 -14.01 -18.06
N ALA A 191 -5.15 -14.88 -17.20
CA ALA A 191 -4.00 -15.72 -17.51
C ALA A 191 -4.27 -16.75 -18.62
N SER A 192 -5.54 -17.04 -18.92
CA SER A 192 -5.98 -17.94 -20.00
C SER A 192 -6.20 -17.23 -21.35
N ARG A 193 -5.95 -15.91 -21.45
CA ARG A 193 -6.21 -15.08 -22.63
C ARG A 193 -4.91 -14.65 -23.31
N LYS A 194 -4.41 -15.44 -24.27
CA LYS A 194 -3.14 -15.18 -24.96
C LYS A 194 -3.12 -13.81 -25.65
N ASP A 195 -4.19 -13.45 -26.33
CA ASP A 195 -4.39 -12.17 -27.01
C ASP A 195 -4.16 -10.97 -26.08
N MET A 196 -4.70 -11.06 -24.87
CA MET A 196 -4.59 -10.04 -23.84
C MET A 196 -3.18 -9.96 -23.27
N LEU A 197 -2.57 -11.11 -22.97
CA LEU A 197 -1.20 -11.17 -22.45
C LEU A 197 -0.19 -10.59 -23.45
N ASP A 198 -0.33 -10.95 -24.74
CA ASP A 198 0.52 -10.42 -25.82
C ASP A 198 0.34 -8.90 -25.99
N THR A 199 -0.89 -8.40 -25.94
CA THR A 199 -1.19 -6.95 -26.07
C THR A 199 -0.59 -6.14 -24.92
N LEU A 200 -0.56 -6.70 -23.71
CA LEU A 200 0.05 -6.08 -22.54
C LEU A 200 1.58 -6.27 -22.48
N GLY A 201 2.18 -6.98 -23.44
CA GLY A 201 3.61 -7.26 -23.46
C GLY A 201 4.07 -8.16 -22.31
N ILE A 202 3.18 -8.99 -21.77
CA ILE A 202 3.50 -9.92 -20.68
C ILE A 202 4.44 -11.01 -21.21
N THR A 203 5.53 -11.27 -20.50
CA THR A 203 6.52 -12.29 -20.87
C THR A 203 6.65 -13.42 -19.85
N ALA A 204 6.16 -13.18 -18.63
CA ALA A 204 6.21 -14.12 -17.52
C ALA A 204 4.92 -14.05 -16.69
N LEU A 205 4.48 -15.21 -16.17
CA LEU A 205 3.30 -15.35 -15.34
C LEU A 205 3.65 -16.08 -14.05
N ILE A 206 3.08 -15.62 -12.94
CA ILE A 206 3.15 -16.29 -11.65
C ILE A 206 1.75 -16.73 -11.22
N ASN A 207 1.55 -18.04 -11.12
CA ASN A 207 0.31 -18.66 -10.70
C ASN A 207 0.37 -18.96 -9.21
N VAL A 208 -0.45 -18.32 -8.39
CA VAL A 208 -0.50 -18.53 -6.93
C VAL A 208 -1.79 -19.25 -6.56
N SER A 209 -1.85 -20.54 -6.87
CA SER A 209 -2.99 -21.41 -6.59
C SER A 209 -2.56 -22.87 -6.73
N ALA A 210 -3.11 -23.75 -5.89
CA ALA A 210 -2.93 -25.20 -6.04
C ALA A 210 -3.52 -25.76 -7.35
N ASN A 211 -4.54 -25.09 -7.93
CA ASN A 211 -5.37 -25.65 -9.00
C ASN A 211 -5.36 -24.82 -10.29
N CYS A 212 -4.45 -23.87 -10.45
CA CYS A 212 -4.37 -23.04 -11.66
C CYS A 212 -3.37 -23.64 -12.66
N PRO A 213 -3.81 -24.10 -13.85
CA PRO A 213 -2.92 -24.65 -14.86
C PRO A 213 -2.17 -23.55 -15.64
N ASN A 214 -1.01 -23.91 -16.21
CA ASN A 214 -0.30 -23.06 -17.16
C ASN A 214 -0.90 -23.26 -18.56
N HIS A 215 -1.52 -22.21 -19.12
CA HIS A 215 -2.26 -22.34 -20.38
C HIS A 215 -1.38 -22.30 -21.63
N PHE A 216 -0.21 -21.66 -21.58
CA PHE A 216 0.60 -21.35 -22.76
C PHE A 216 2.09 -21.66 -22.52
N GLU A 217 2.37 -22.85 -22.00
CA GLU A 217 3.74 -23.32 -21.78
C GLU A 217 4.57 -23.24 -23.07
N GLY A 218 5.83 -22.78 -22.94
CA GLY A 218 6.73 -22.52 -24.06
C GLY A 218 6.62 -21.13 -24.71
N HIS A 219 5.51 -20.41 -24.52
CA HIS A 219 5.35 -19.02 -24.99
C HIS A 219 5.68 -18.00 -23.90
N TYR A 220 5.33 -18.32 -22.66
CA TYR A 220 5.63 -17.48 -21.49
C TYR A 220 6.43 -18.26 -20.47
N GLN A 221 7.15 -17.53 -19.62
CA GLN A 221 7.85 -18.10 -18.48
C GLN A 221 6.89 -18.23 -17.30
N TYR A 222 6.70 -19.43 -16.77
CA TYR A 222 5.77 -19.68 -15.68
C TYR A 222 6.48 -19.92 -14.35
N LYS A 223 5.85 -19.46 -13.27
CA LYS A 223 6.13 -19.89 -11.91
C LYS A 223 4.83 -20.27 -11.23
N SER A 224 4.72 -21.51 -10.77
CA SER A 224 3.55 -21.97 -10.01
C SER A 224 3.91 -22.09 -8.53
N ILE A 225 3.12 -21.43 -7.68
CA ILE A 225 3.19 -21.46 -6.23
C ILE A 225 1.90 -22.17 -5.75
N PRO A 226 1.98 -23.45 -5.36
CA PRO A 226 0.83 -24.24 -4.99
C PRO A 226 0.39 -23.91 -3.56
N VAL A 227 -0.31 -22.79 -3.42
CA VAL A 227 -0.89 -22.34 -2.15
C VAL A 227 -2.39 -22.64 -2.16
N GLU A 228 -2.85 -23.27 -1.08
CA GLU A 228 -4.27 -23.42 -0.82
C GLU A 228 -4.85 -22.13 -0.25
N ASP A 229 -6.08 -21.78 -0.65
CA ASP A 229 -6.84 -20.67 -0.07
C ASP A 229 -7.36 -21.02 1.33
N SER A 230 -6.42 -21.16 2.26
CA SER A 230 -6.65 -21.57 3.63
C SER A 230 -5.85 -20.71 4.59
N HIS A 231 -6.46 -20.34 5.71
CA HIS A 231 -5.82 -19.56 6.77
C HIS A 231 -4.63 -20.27 7.44
N LYS A 232 -4.44 -21.57 7.18
CA LYS A 232 -3.30 -22.37 7.66
C LYS A 232 -2.14 -22.44 6.66
N ALA A 233 -2.31 -21.98 5.43
CA ALA A 233 -1.27 -22.05 4.41
C ALA A 233 -0.12 -21.08 4.74
N ASP A 234 1.11 -21.60 4.75
CA ASP A 234 2.31 -20.78 4.94
C ASP A 234 2.78 -20.21 3.61
N ILE A 235 2.21 -19.07 3.25
CA ILE A 235 2.59 -18.31 2.05
C ILE A 235 3.96 -17.65 2.18
N SER A 236 4.48 -17.48 3.40
CA SER A 236 5.70 -16.70 3.65
C SER A 236 6.95 -17.42 3.18
N SER A 237 6.95 -18.76 3.25
CA SER A 237 8.00 -19.62 2.71
C SER A 237 8.27 -19.40 1.22
N TRP A 238 7.27 -18.91 0.46
CA TRP A 238 7.34 -18.69 -0.98
C TRP A 238 7.77 -17.28 -1.38
N PHE A 239 7.88 -16.35 -0.43
CA PHE A 239 8.14 -14.94 -0.75
C PHE A 239 9.46 -14.73 -1.47
N ASN A 240 10.55 -15.33 -1.00
CA ASN A 240 11.87 -15.18 -1.64
C ASN A 240 11.81 -15.68 -3.08
N GLU A 241 11.18 -16.83 -3.31
CA GLU A 241 11.09 -17.43 -4.64
C GLU A 241 10.21 -16.61 -5.59
N ALA A 242 9.10 -16.07 -5.10
CA ALA A 242 8.25 -15.16 -5.86
C ALA A 242 8.98 -13.85 -6.20
N ILE A 243 9.69 -13.27 -5.23
CA ILE A 243 10.45 -12.03 -5.39
C ILE A 243 11.57 -12.23 -6.41
N ASP A 244 12.34 -13.32 -6.32
CA ASP A 244 13.43 -13.62 -7.24
C ASP A 244 12.90 -13.81 -8.68
N PHE A 245 11.77 -14.50 -8.83
CA PHE A 245 11.12 -14.67 -10.12
C PHE A 245 10.66 -13.34 -10.71
N ILE A 246 9.93 -12.53 -9.94
CA ILE A 246 9.47 -11.20 -10.37
C ILE A 246 10.68 -10.32 -10.72
N GLY A 247 11.70 -10.30 -9.86
CA GLY A 247 12.93 -9.56 -10.08
C GLY A 247 13.60 -9.94 -11.40
N LYS A 248 13.75 -11.24 -11.68
CA LYS A 248 14.37 -11.72 -12.92
C LYS A 248 13.74 -11.09 -14.17
N TYR A 249 12.42 -11.03 -14.26
CA TYR A 249 11.73 -10.52 -15.47
C TYR A 249 11.49 -9.02 -15.45
N LEU A 250 11.40 -8.40 -14.28
CA LEU A 250 11.31 -6.95 -14.15
C LEU A 250 12.67 -6.29 -14.47
N PHE A 251 13.79 -6.85 -14.02
CA PHE A 251 15.14 -6.31 -14.27
C PHE A 251 15.65 -6.53 -15.71
N ILE A 252 15.10 -7.49 -16.46
CA ILE A 252 15.46 -7.70 -17.87
C ILE A 252 15.01 -6.52 -18.76
N GLN A 253 13.92 -5.83 -18.41
CA GLN A 253 13.46 -4.62 -19.11
C GLN A 253 14.39 -3.41 -18.87
N TRP A 254 15.12 -3.36 -17.75
CA TRP A 254 16.03 -2.25 -17.41
C TRP A 254 17.46 -2.41 -17.95
N LYS A 255 17.84 -3.60 -18.44
CA LYS A 255 19.22 -3.86 -18.92
C LYS A 255 19.53 -3.35 -20.34
N VAL A 256 18.63 -2.63 -21.00
CA VAL A 256 18.81 -2.15 -22.39
C VAL A 256 19.03 -0.61 -22.50
N ALA A 257 19.14 0.13 -21.40
CA ALA A 257 19.38 1.58 -21.44
C ALA A 257 20.81 2.03 -21.09
N HIS A 258 21.83 1.19 -21.29
CA HIS A 258 23.23 1.63 -21.20
C HIS A 258 24.10 0.92 -22.26
N TYR A 259 24.28 1.58 -23.40
CA TYR A 259 25.55 1.53 -24.13
C TYR A 259 26.04 2.97 -24.29
N ARG A 260 27.18 3.23 -23.66
CA ARG A 260 27.89 4.51 -23.62
C ARG A 260 28.57 4.68 -24.98
N SER A 261 28.37 5.84 -25.60
CA SER A 261 29.13 6.28 -26.76
C SER A 261 30.62 6.36 -26.41
N GLU A 262 31.46 5.76 -27.23
CA GLU A 262 32.76 6.36 -27.56
C GLU A 262 32.55 7.33 -28.72
#